data_AF-A0A7Y0SL12-F1
#
_entry.id   AF-A0A7Y0SL12-F1
#
_cell.length_a   1.000
_cell.length_b   1.000
_cell.length_c   1.000
_cell.angle_alpha   90.00
_cell.angle_beta   90.00
_cell.angle_gamma   90.00
#
_symmetry.space_group_name_H-M   'P 1'
#
loop_
_entity.id
_entity.type
_entity.pdbx_description
1 polymer ?
#
loop_
_entity_poly.entity_id
_entity_poly.type
_entity_poly.pdbx_seq_one_letter_code
_entity_poly.pdbx_strand_id
1 'polypeptide(L)'
;MDKNQIAMMMILGVFALTVLLTVWLTKRAKPEKRFFWFVGCSVVVTFLIGIIQAPISIIVSLILLALVKSENDKPLNDVGAGFLVVLGSGVQLAFFGLYMLFGIGGLYWLWLAIQLKSFLMFVVGIFPLSFFITAPVGAYALVFETPNWVVNWFG
;
A
#
# COMPACT_ATOMS: atom_id res chain seq x y z
N MET A 1 -17.29 26.44 -32.58
CA MET A 1 -16.27 25.96 -31.65
C MET A 1 -15.93 24.54 -32.06
N ASP A 2 -14.66 24.25 -32.24
CA ASP A 2 -14.26 22.95 -32.76
C ASP A 2 -14.40 21.85 -31.69
N LYS A 3 -14.63 20.60 -32.09
CA LYS A 3 -14.87 19.47 -31.16
C LYS A 3 -13.73 19.31 -30.15
N ASN A 4 -12.50 19.57 -30.60
CA ASN A 4 -11.31 19.53 -29.76
C ASN A 4 -11.25 20.66 -28.74
N GLN A 5 -11.73 21.86 -29.08
CA GLN A 5 -11.80 23.00 -28.17
C GLN A 5 -12.86 22.78 -27.08
N ILE A 6 -14.00 22.19 -27.45
CA ILE A 6 -15.06 21.79 -26.49
C ILE A 6 -14.53 20.78 -25.47
N ALA A 7 -13.82 19.74 -25.94
CA ALA A 7 -13.25 18.71 -25.07
C ALA A 7 -12.18 19.30 -24.12
N MET A 8 -11.31 20.18 -24.62
CA MET A 8 -10.27 20.81 -23.82
C MET A 8 -10.86 21.69 -22.70
N MET A 9 -11.91 22.46 -22.99
CA MET A 9 -12.58 23.26 -21.97
C MET A 9 -13.30 22.43 -20.92
N MET A 10 -13.91 21.29 -21.31
CA MET A 10 -14.49 20.37 -20.34
C MET A 10 -13.43 19.78 -19.40
N ILE A 11 -12.28 19.34 -19.93
CA ILE A 11 -11.18 18.81 -19.12
C ILE A 11 -10.69 19.87 -18.13
N LEU A 12 -10.46 21.10 -18.59
CA LEU A 12 -10.05 22.20 -17.72
C LEU A 12 -11.09 22.54 -16.65
N GLY A 13 -12.38 22.51 -17.01
CA GLY A 13 -13.48 22.75 -16.07
C GLY A 13 -13.55 21.68 -14.97
N VAL A 14 -13.46 20.40 -15.34
CA VAL A 14 -13.44 19.28 -14.38
C VAL A 14 -12.17 19.32 -13.53
N PHE A 15 -11.02 19.66 -14.11
CA PHE A 15 -9.77 19.85 -13.39
C PHE A 15 -9.89 20.96 -12.33
N ALA A 16 -10.39 22.14 -12.69
CA ALA A 16 -10.56 23.24 -11.75
C ALA A 16 -11.53 22.88 -10.62
N LEU A 17 -12.64 22.21 -10.98
CA LEU A 17 -13.66 21.80 -10.03
C LEU A 17 -13.13 20.77 -9.03
N THR A 18 -12.36 19.78 -9.50
CA THR A 18 -11.75 18.76 -8.65
C THR A 18 -10.71 19.34 -7.69
N VAL A 19 -9.89 20.29 -8.15
CA VAL A 19 -8.94 21.02 -7.30
C VAL A 19 -9.68 21.82 -6.21
N LEU A 20 -10.67 22.63 -6.60
CA LEU A 20 -11.43 23.46 -5.67
C LEU A 20 -12.18 22.62 -4.63
N LEU A 21 -12.83 21.53 -5.05
CA LEU A 21 -13.50 20.61 -4.13
C LEU A 21 -12.53 19.94 -3.17
N THR A 22 -11.36 19.51 -3.66
CA THR A 22 -10.32 18.88 -2.82
C THR A 22 -9.84 19.86 -1.74
N VAL A 23 -9.53 21.10 -2.12
CA VAL A 23 -9.11 22.15 -1.18
C VAL A 23 -10.23 22.48 -0.18
N TRP A 24 -11.47 22.62 -0.67
CA TRP A 24 -12.62 22.98 0.14
C TRP A 24 -12.98 21.91 1.18
N LEU A 25 -13.04 20.64 0.78
CA LEU A 25 -13.32 19.50 1.66
C LEU A 25 -12.20 19.33 2.69
N THR A 26 -10.94 19.37 2.26
CA THR A 26 -9.78 19.21 3.14
C THR A 26 -9.73 20.31 4.19
N LYS A 27 -10.06 21.56 3.83
CA LYS A 27 -10.09 22.69 4.78
C LYS A 27 -11.20 22.57 5.83
N ARG A 28 -12.39 22.08 5.44
CA ARG A 28 -13.53 21.89 6.37
C ARG A 28 -13.37 20.71 7.31
N ALA A 29 -12.50 19.76 6.98
CA ALA A 29 -12.23 18.63 7.86
C ALA A 29 -11.52 19.07 9.14
N LYS A 30 -11.86 18.40 10.26
CA LYS A 30 -11.12 18.51 11.53
C LYS A 30 -9.63 18.20 11.29
N PRO A 31 -8.68 18.85 11.98
CA PRO A 31 -7.23 18.66 11.77
C PRO A 31 -6.81 17.19 11.67
N GLU A 32 -7.30 16.36 12.59
CA GLU A 32 -7.06 14.91 12.67
C GLU A 32 -7.56 14.10 11.44
N LYS A 33 -8.51 14.63 10.66
CA LYS A 33 -9.11 13.96 9.50
C LYS A 33 -8.76 14.61 8.15
N ARG A 34 -8.03 15.74 8.14
CA ARG A 34 -7.70 16.49 6.92
C ARG A 34 -6.96 15.62 5.91
N PHE A 35 -5.99 14.85 6.38
CA PHE A 35 -5.23 13.96 5.51
C PHE A 35 -6.10 12.85 4.90
N PHE A 36 -6.97 12.20 5.67
CA PHE A 36 -7.86 11.16 5.14
C PHE A 36 -8.79 11.73 4.06
N TRP A 37 -9.31 12.94 4.25
CA TRP A 37 -10.09 13.63 3.23
C TRP A 37 -9.25 13.98 2.00
N PHE A 38 -8.02 14.46 2.18
CA PHE A 38 -7.12 14.75 1.07
C PHE A 38 -6.78 13.50 0.23
N VAL A 39 -6.50 12.37 0.88
CA VAL A 39 -6.25 11.08 0.20
C VAL A 39 -7.51 10.59 -0.52
N GLY A 40 -8.66 10.62 0.16
CA GLY A 40 -9.94 10.23 -0.45
C GLY A 40 -10.25 11.06 -1.69
N CYS A 41 -10.07 12.38 -1.62
CA CYS A 41 -10.18 13.27 -2.78
C CYS A 41 -9.17 12.92 -3.86
N SER A 42 -7.90 12.70 -3.53
CA SER A 42 -6.85 12.34 -4.50
C SER A 42 -7.18 11.05 -5.28
N VAL A 43 -7.73 10.04 -4.60
CA VAL A 43 -8.18 8.79 -5.24
C VAL A 43 -9.35 9.06 -6.19
N VAL A 44 -10.38 9.78 -5.73
CA VAL A 44 -11.54 10.14 -6.55
C VAL A 44 -11.14 10.95 -7.78
N VAL A 45 -10.22 11.91 -7.61
CA VAL A 45 -9.67 12.70 -8.72
C VAL A 45 -8.94 11.81 -9.72
N THR A 46 -8.14 10.84 -9.24
CA THR A 46 -7.48 9.87 -10.12
C THR A 46 -8.47 9.07 -10.97
N PHE A 47 -9.63 8.70 -10.42
CA PHE A 47 -10.70 8.05 -11.19
C PHE A 47 -11.38 8.99 -12.19
N LEU A 48 -11.57 10.27 -11.84
CA LEU A 48 -12.34 11.22 -12.66
C LEU A 48 -11.55 11.81 -13.83
N ILE A 49 -10.29 12.20 -13.61
CA ILE A 49 -9.46 12.86 -14.64
C ILE A 49 -8.32 11.98 -15.16
N GLY A 50 -8.18 10.77 -14.60
CA GLY A 50 -7.22 9.78 -15.04
C GLY A 50 -5.81 9.97 -14.47
N ILE A 51 -5.01 8.90 -14.60
CA ILE A 51 -3.70 8.74 -13.95
C ILE A 51 -2.67 9.80 -14.40
N ILE A 52 -2.78 10.32 -15.62
CA ILE A 52 -1.82 11.29 -16.16
C ILE A 52 -2.07 12.70 -15.61
N GLN A 53 -3.33 13.12 -15.49
CA GLN A 53 -3.69 14.49 -15.09
C GLN A 53 -3.88 14.65 -13.57
N ALA A 54 -4.20 13.55 -12.88
CA ALA A 54 -4.39 13.55 -11.43
C ALA A 54 -3.20 14.08 -10.63
N PRO A 55 -1.93 13.70 -10.91
CA PRO A 55 -0.78 14.23 -10.16
C PRO A 55 -0.71 15.76 -10.18
N ILE A 56 -1.01 16.38 -11.33
CA ILE A 56 -1.00 17.83 -11.49
C ILE A 56 -2.06 18.48 -10.60
N SER A 57 -3.29 17.94 -10.59
CA SER A 57 -4.38 18.46 -9.75
C SER A 57 -4.11 18.32 -8.25
N ILE A 58 -3.45 17.22 -7.85
CA ILE A 58 -3.09 16.93 -6.46
C ILE A 58 -2.03 17.93 -6.00
N ILE A 59 -1.00 18.16 -6.82
CA ILE A 59 0.06 19.16 -6.55
C ILE A 59 -0.53 20.57 -6.45
N VAL A 60 -1.38 20.97 -7.41
CA VAL A 60 -2.04 22.28 -7.37
C VAL A 60 -2.91 22.43 -6.12
N SER A 61 -3.63 21.38 -5.71
CA SER A 61 -4.42 21.38 -4.48
C SER A 61 -3.56 21.53 -3.23
N LEU A 62 -2.38 20.89 -3.18
CA LEU A 62 -1.41 21.06 -2.09
C LEU A 62 -0.87 22.50 -2.02
N ILE A 63 -0.54 23.08 -3.17
CA ILE A 63 -0.09 24.48 -3.26
C ILE A 63 -1.19 25.42 -2.76
N LEU A 64 -2.44 25.22 -3.18
CA LEU A 64 -3.56 26.05 -2.73
C LEU A 64 -3.83 25.88 -1.23
N LEU A 65 -3.76 24.65 -0.70
CA LEU A 65 -3.86 24.42 0.74
C LEU A 65 -2.72 25.10 1.52
N ALA A 66 -1.52 25.20 0.94
CA ALA A 66 -0.40 25.94 1.51
C ALA A 66 -0.66 27.45 1.55
N LEU A 67 -1.22 28.02 0.48
CA LEU A 67 -1.50 29.45 0.35
C LEU A 67 -2.71 29.91 1.17
N VAL A 68 -3.72 29.03 1.37
CA VAL A 68 -4.98 29.34 2.08
C VAL A 68 -4.86 29.10 3.60
N LYS A 69 -3.64 28.93 4.12
CA LYS A 69 -3.34 28.66 5.53
C LYS A 69 -3.83 29.80 6.45
N SER A 70 -4.65 29.47 7.44
CA SER A 70 -5.04 30.37 8.55
C SER A 70 -3.99 30.33 9.66
N GLU A 71 -3.83 31.40 10.45
CA GLU A 71 -2.80 31.54 11.50
C GLU A 71 -2.78 30.38 12.52
N ASN A 72 -3.92 29.74 12.77
CA ASN A 72 -4.04 28.61 13.71
C ASN A 72 -4.02 27.22 13.04
N ASP A 73 -3.94 27.15 11.71
CA ASP A 73 -4.01 25.90 10.95
C ASP A 73 -2.63 25.52 10.37
N LYS A 74 -2.22 24.26 10.53
CA LYS A 74 -1.01 23.69 9.89
C LYS A 74 -1.38 22.62 8.86
N PRO A 75 -2.16 22.94 7.82
CA PRO A 75 -2.73 21.96 6.91
C PRO A 75 -1.67 21.12 6.18
N LEU A 76 -0.54 21.73 5.81
CA LEU A 76 0.61 21.02 5.23
C LEU A 76 1.24 20.01 6.19
N ASN A 77 1.35 20.37 7.47
CA ASN A 77 1.91 19.50 8.48
C ASN A 77 0.95 18.35 8.79
N ASP A 78 -0.35 18.62 8.82
CA ASP A 78 -1.39 17.60 9.02
C ASP A 78 -1.43 16.61 7.85
N VAL A 79 -1.32 17.11 6.61
CA VAL A 79 -1.26 16.29 5.39
C VAL A 79 0.06 15.51 5.31
N GLY A 80 1.19 16.13 5.64
CA GLY A 80 2.50 15.46 5.68
C GLY A 80 2.57 14.39 6.76
N ALA A 81 2.05 14.67 7.96
CA ALA A 81 1.97 13.69 9.05
C ALA A 81 1.08 12.51 8.66
N GLY A 82 -0.08 12.76 8.06
CA GLY A 82 -0.94 11.69 7.60
C GLY A 82 -0.34 10.87 6.44
N PHE A 83 0.48 11.48 5.56
CA PHE A 83 1.19 10.76 4.51
C PHE A 83 2.16 9.73 5.11
N LEU A 84 2.91 10.14 6.15
CA LEU A 84 3.77 9.24 6.91
C LEU A 84 2.96 8.14 7.62
N VAL A 85 1.77 8.46 8.14
CA VAL A 85 0.86 7.46 8.73
C VAL A 85 0.39 6.45 7.69
N VAL A 86 0.04 6.86 6.47
CA VAL A 86 -0.36 5.93 5.40
C VAL A 86 0.80 5.07 4.94
N LEU A 87 1.98 5.63 4.71
CA LEU A 87 3.17 4.83 4.43
C LEU A 87 3.48 3.86 5.57
N GLY A 88 3.42 4.32 6.82
CA GLY A 88 3.60 3.49 8.00
C GLY A 88 2.58 2.35 8.08
N SER A 89 1.32 2.62 7.76
CA SER A 89 0.26 1.61 7.73
C SER A 89 0.44 0.60 6.59
N GLY A 90 0.92 1.04 5.42
CA GLY A 90 1.25 0.15 4.30
C GLY A 90 2.42 -0.76 4.62
N VAL A 91 3.45 -0.23 5.29
CA VAL A 91 4.58 -1.01 5.82
C VAL A 91 4.10 -2.03 6.84
N GLN A 92 3.22 -1.65 7.77
CA GLN A 92 2.65 -2.57 8.76
C GLN A 92 1.85 -3.70 8.11
N LEU A 93 1.03 -3.40 7.09
CA LEU A 93 0.30 -4.40 6.32
C LEU A 93 1.25 -5.35 5.55
N ALA A 94 2.34 -4.83 4.99
CA ALA A 94 3.35 -5.66 4.32
C ALA A 94 4.03 -6.61 5.30
N PHE A 95 4.40 -6.14 6.49
CA PHE A 95 4.95 -6.99 7.55
C PHE A 95 3.96 -8.01 8.06
N PHE A 96 2.67 -7.66 8.18
CA PHE A 96 1.62 -8.61 8.52
C PHE A 96 1.48 -9.69 7.45
N GLY A 97 1.51 -9.33 6.16
CA GLY A 97 1.51 -10.28 5.05
C GLY A 97 2.72 -11.23 5.08
N LEU A 98 3.93 -10.69 5.34
CA LEU A 98 5.14 -11.50 5.50
C LEU A 98 5.06 -12.44 6.70
N TYR A 99 4.54 -11.98 7.83
CA TYR A 99 4.33 -12.79 9.02
C TYR A 99 3.39 -13.97 8.75
N MET A 100 2.27 -13.71 8.07
CA MET A 100 1.33 -14.75 7.64
C MET A 100 1.98 -15.73 6.66
N LEU A 101 2.75 -15.23 5.69
CA LEU A 101 3.46 -16.06 4.71
C LEU A 101 4.47 -16.98 5.40
N PHE A 102 5.20 -16.52 6.40
CA PHE A 102 6.11 -17.39 7.18
C PHE A 102 5.35 -18.39 8.04
N GLY A 103 4.23 -18.01 8.65
CA GLY A 103 3.36 -18.97 9.35
C GLY A 103 2.91 -20.11 8.44
N ILE A 104 2.39 -19.77 7.25
CA ILE A 104 1.95 -20.74 6.25
C ILE A 104 3.15 -21.54 5.70
N GLY A 105 4.29 -20.89 5.45
CA GLY A 105 5.52 -21.51 4.98
C GLY A 105 6.05 -22.56 5.95
N GLY A 106 6.05 -22.28 7.25
CA GLY A 106 6.43 -23.25 8.28
C GLY A 106 5.51 -24.47 8.31
N LEU A 107 4.19 -24.26 8.17
CA LEU A 107 3.23 -25.36 8.06
C LEU A 107 3.46 -26.19 6.79
N TYR A 108 3.76 -25.54 5.67
CA TYR A 108 4.05 -26.24 4.41
C TYR A 108 5.35 -27.04 4.48
N TRP A 109 6.37 -26.56 5.19
CA TRP A 109 7.57 -27.36 5.47
C TRP A 109 7.23 -28.65 6.22
N LEU A 110 6.40 -28.56 7.27
CA LEU A 110 5.95 -29.74 8.03
C LEU A 110 5.12 -30.69 7.15
N TRP A 111 4.30 -30.14 6.26
CA TRP A 111 3.58 -30.93 5.26
C TRP A 111 4.52 -31.68 4.33
N LEU A 112 5.55 -31.02 3.80
CA LEU A 112 6.58 -31.67 2.97
C LEU A 112 7.32 -32.77 3.74
N ALA A 113 7.62 -32.57 5.02
CA ALA A 113 8.24 -33.60 5.85
C ALA A 113 7.39 -34.88 5.93
N ILE A 114 6.06 -34.74 5.97
CA ILE A 114 5.12 -35.88 5.94
C ILE A 114 5.13 -36.55 4.56
N GLN A 115 5.10 -35.76 3.48
CA GLN A 115 5.12 -36.28 2.11
C GLN A 115 6.40 -37.06 1.81
N LEU A 116 7.54 -36.55 2.25
CA LEU A 116 8.86 -37.20 2.12
C LEU A 116 9.08 -38.31 3.16
N LYS A 117 8.12 -38.53 4.08
CA LYS A 117 8.25 -39.49 5.20
C LYS A 117 9.53 -39.28 6.02
N SER A 118 9.95 -38.03 6.14
CA SER A 118 11.23 -37.64 6.72
C SER A 118 11.09 -37.17 8.15
N PHE A 119 11.42 -38.05 9.10
CA PHE A 119 11.34 -37.72 10.53
C PHE A 119 12.31 -36.59 10.92
N LEU A 120 13.52 -36.57 10.34
CA LEU A 120 14.51 -35.53 10.60
C LEU A 120 14.00 -34.15 10.12
N MET A 121 13.39 -34.09 8.94
CA MET A 121 12.79 -32.85 8.40
C MET A 121 11.68 -32.32 9.29
N PHE A 122 10.87 -33.22 9.85
CA PHE A 122 9.78 -32.88 10.76
C PHE A 122 10.30 -32.29 12.07
N VAL A 123 11.32 -32.91 12.68
CA VAL A 123 11.96 -32.40 13.90
C VAL A 123 12.58 -31.01 13.66
N VAL A 124 13.27 -30.83 12.53
CA VAL A 124 13.80 -29.51 12.11
C VAL A 124 12.66 -28.51 11.87
N GLY A 125 11.49 -28.94 11.40
CA GLY A 125 10.34 -28.06 11.22
C GLY A 125 9.68 -27.59 12.52
N ILE A 126 9.68 -28.41 13.58
CA ILE A 126 9.07 -28.08 14.88
C ILE A 126 10.01 -27.27 15.77
N PHE A 127 11.33 -27.44 15.62
CA PHE A 127 12.27 -26.74 16.47
C PHE A 127 12.20 -25.21 16.26
N PRO A 128 11.94 -24.39 17.31
CA PRO A 128 11.62 -22.97 17.12
C PRO A 128 12.72 -22.15 16.44
N LEU A 129 13.99 -22.48 16.69
CA LEU A 129 15.11 -21.71 16.12
C LEU A 129 15.33 -22.02 14.64
N SER A 130 14.96 -23.21 14.16
CA SER A 130 15.05 -23.52 12.74
C SER A 130 13.91 -22.89 11.93
N PHE A 131 12.88 -22.35 12.59
CA PHE A 131 11.78 -21.63 11.92
C PHE A 131 12.26 -20.49 11.03
N PHE A 132 13.36 -19.82 11.39
CA PHE A 132 13.99 -18.78 10.56
C PHE A 132 14.49 -19.28 9.21
N ILE A 133 14.66 -20.60 9.04
CA ILE A 133 15.10 -21.24 7.81
C ILE A 133 13.95 -22.03 7.20
N THR A 134 13.26 -22.85 7.99
CA THR A 134 12.20 -23.74 7.50
C THR A 134 10.98 -22.99 7.00
N ALA A 135 10.59 -21.88 7.65
CA ALA A 135 9.44 -21.09 7.21
C ALA A 135 9.67 -20.35 5.89
N PRO A 136 10.81 -19.66 5.67
CA PRO A 136 11.12 -19.10 4.36
C PRO A 136 11.24 -20.16 3.27
N VAL A 137 11.90 -21.30 3.55
CA VAL A 137 12.06 -22.36 2.55
C VAL A 137 10.72 -23.03 2.23
N GLY A 138 9.88 -23.26 3.24
CA GLY A 138 8.53 -23.78 3.03
C GLY A 138 7.63 -22.78 2.29
N ALA A 139 7.73 -21.47 2.57
CA ALA A 139 7.02 -20.44 1.82
C ALA A 139 7.47 -20.40 0.34
N TYR A 140 8.78 -20.53 0.08
CA TYR A 140 9.31 -20.64 -1.27
C TYR A 140 8.79 -21.88 -1.98
N ALA A 141 8.86 -23.05 -1.33
CA ALA A 141 8.43 -24.32 -1.89
C ALA A 141 6.92 -24.41 -2.14
N LEU A 142 6.13 -23.58 -1.46
CA LEU A 142 4.68 -23.48 -1.66
C LEU A 142 4.31 -22.71 -2.94
N VAL A 143 5.10 -21.68 -3.29
CA VAL A 143 4.84 -20.82 -4.46
C VAL A 143 5.52 -21.35 -5.71
N PHE A 144 6.71 -21.92 -5.55
CA PHE A 144 7.53 -22.45 -6.63
C PHE A 144 7.56 -23.97 -6.53
N GLU A 145 8.74 -24.54 -6.29
CA GLU A 145 8.95 -25.97 -6.14
C GLU A 145 9.88 -26.23 -4.96
N THR A 146 9.89 -27.47 -4.49
CA THR A 146 10.76 -27.86 -3.37
C THR A 146 12.23 -27.82 -3.83
N PRO A 147 13.12 -27.06 -3.16
CA PRO A 147 14.51 -26.99 -3.58
C PRO A 147 15.20 -28.36 -3.56
N ASN A 148 16.02 -28.63 -4.58
CA ASN A 148 16.72 -29.91 -4.71
C ASN A 148 17.55 -30.29 -3.48
N TRP A 149 18.17 -29.32 -2.80
CA TRP A 149 18.95 -29.61 -1.59
C TRP A 149 18.08 -30.14 -0.45
N VAL A 150 16.81 -29.69 -0.34
CA VAL A 150 15.86 -30.19 0.67
C VAL A 150 15.58 -31.66 0.38
N VAL A 151 15.27 -31.98 -0.88
CA VAL A 151 15.01 -33.37 -1.29
C VAL A 151 16.25 -34.24 -1.13
N ASN A 152 17.44 -33.74 -1.47
CA ASN A 152 18.68 -34.52 -1.34
C ASN A 152 19.08 -34.80 0.12
N TRP A 153 18.73 -33.91 1.05
CA TRP A 153 19.06 -34.05 2.47
C TRP A 153 17.99 -34.79 3.26
N PHE A 154 16.72 -34.64 2.87
CA PHE A 154 15.58 -35.09 3.64
C PHE A 154 14.69 -36.12 2.93
N GLY A 155 14.80 -36.29 1.61
CA GLY A 155 14.01 -37.22 0.80
C GLY A 155 14.59 -38.63 0.71
#